data_AF-A0A969QTJ0-F1
#
_entry.id   AF-A0A969QTJ0-F1
#
_cell.length_a   1.000
_cell.length_b   1.000
_cell.length_c   1.000
_cell.angle_alpha   90.00
_cell.angle_beta   90.00
_cell.angle_gamma   90.00
#
_symmetry.space_group_name_H-M   'P 1'
#
loop_
_entity.id
_entity.type
_entity.pdbx_description
1 polymer ?
#
loop_
_entity_poly.entity_id
_entity_poly.type
_entity_poly.pdbx_seq_one_letter_code
_entity_poly.pdbx_strand_id
1 'polypeptide(L)'
;RDLCRERHGQLRSGHRQRRTGNASAALAASVTIFHTYRGDLQIDLIAPNGTAYRLKTPATATAADNVIATYTVNASAVVANGTWKLRVRDIYAGDTGRIDKWSLQF
;
A
#
# COMPACT_ATOMS: atom_id res chain seq x y z
N ARG A 1 -7.93 -2.51 -17.97
CA ARG A 1 -9.30 -1.98 -17.81
C ARG A 1 -9.93 -2.81 -16.72
N ASP A 2 -9.95 -2.34 -15.48
CA ASP A 2 -10.69 -3.01 -14.42
C ASP A 2 -11.46 -1.96 -13.63
N LEU A 3 -12.73 -1.86 -14.01
CA LEU A 3 -13.80 -1.30 -13.21
C LEU A 3 -14.11 -2.35 -12.14
N CYS A 4 -14.01 -1.99 -10.86
CA CYS A 4 -14.63 -2.80 -9.81
C CYS A 4 -15.33 -1.87 -8.81
N ARG A 5 -16.62 -1.68 -9.08
CA ARG A 5 -17.61 -1.24 -8.11
C ARG A 5 -17.91 -2.46 -7.24
N GLU A 6 -17.63 -2.39 -5.95
CA GLU A 6 -18.41 -3.10 -4.94
C GLU A 6 -18.17 -2.46 -3.57
N ARG A 7 -19.27 -2.28 -2.85
CA ARG A 7 -19.38 -1.49 -1.62
C ARG A 7 -18.33 -1.99 -0.61
N HIS A 8 -17.46 -1.09 -0.13
CA HIS A 8 -16.30 -1.36 0.73
C HIS A 8 -15.12 -2.06 0.02
N GLY A 9 -14.58 -1.41 -1.03
CA GLY A 9 -13.53 -1.95 -1.89
C GLY A 9 -12.13 -1.94 -1.25
N GLN A 10 -11.63 -3.10 -0.85
CA GLN A 10 -10.22 -3.28 -0.53
C GLN A 10 -9.43 -3.60 -1.81
N LEU A 11 -8.59 -2.67 -2.27
CA LEU A 11 -7.70 -2.91 -3.41
C LEU A 11 -6.52 -3.80 -2.95
N ARG A 12 -6.33 -4.96 -3.59
CA ARG A 12 -5.22 -5.88 -3.33
C ARG A 12 -4.53 -6.22 -4.65
N SER A 13 -3.23 -5.93 -4.74
CA SER A 13 -2.36 -6.44 -5.80
C SER A 13 -1.26 -7.27 -5.14
N GLY A 14 -0.93 -8.44 -5.69
CA GLY A 14 0.05 -9.38 -5.14
C GLY A 14 1.33 -9.37 -5.95
N HIS A 15 2.46 -9.03 -5.33
CA HIS A 15 3.79 -9.14 -5.95
C HIS A 15 4.52 -10.36 -5.36
N ARG A 16 4.98 -11.28 -6.22
CA ARG A 16 5.73 -12.48 -5.81
C ARG A 16 7.23 -12.19 -5.91
N GLN A 17 7.96 -12.30 -4.80
CA GLN A 17 9.40 -12.04 -4.76
C GLN A 17 10.16 -13.32 -4.41
N ARG A 18 11.21 -13.66 -5.18
CA ARG A 18 12.05 -14.87 -5.00
C ARG A 18 13.45 -14.49 -4.49
N ARG A 19 13.55 -13.89 -3.30
CA ARG A 19 14.83 -13.69 -2.59
C ARG A 19 14.92 -14.67 -1.42
N THR A 20 16.05 -15.33 -1.24
CA THR A 20 16.34 -16.15 -0.06
C THR A 20 16.83 -15.24 1.08
N GLY A 21 16.13 -15.23 2.22
CA GLY A 21 16.48 -14.41 3.40
C GLY A 21 15.34 -13.54 3.92
N ASN A 22 15.58 -12.85 5.04
CA ASN A 22 14.67 -11.84 5.59
C ASN A 22 14.66 -10.58 4.71
N ALA A 23 13.58 -9.80 4.76
CA ALA A 23 13.51 -8.51 4.09
C ALA A 23 14.47 -7.49 4.72
N SER A 24 14.82 -6.45 3.97
CA SER A 24 15.67 -5.39 4.50
C SER A 24 14.96 -4.62 5.62
N ALA A 25 15.74 -4.14 6.60
CA ALA A 25 15.26 -3.16 7.59
C ALA A 25 14.91 -1.80 6.93
N ALA A 26 15.30 -1.61 5.68
CA ALA A 26 15.00 -0.45 4.85
C ALA A 26 14.19 -0.83 3.61
N LEU A 27 13.23 -1.75 3.74
CA LEU A 27 12.33 -2.13 2.64
C LEU A 27 11.58 -0.88 2.16
N ALA A 28 11.84 -0.46 0.92
CA ALA A 28 11.21 0.70 0.32
C ALA A 28 9.98 0.26 -0.48
N ALA A 29 8.82 0.81 -0.13
CA ALA A 29 7.54 0.61 -0.77
C ALA A 29 7.12 1.89 -1.51
N SER A 30 7.32 1.90 -2.82
CA SER A 30 6.90 3.00 -3.68
C SER A 30 5.45 2.79 -4.09
N VAL A 31 4.62 3.81 -3.94
CA VAL A 31 3.19 3.76 -4.29
C VAL A 31 2.80 4.98 -5.13
N THR A 32 1.96 4.72 -6.13
CA THR A 32 1.30 5.73 -6.96
C THR A 32 -0.19 5.41 -6.95
N ILE A 33 -0.97 6.26 -6.29
CA ILE A 33 -2.41 6.11 -6.11
C ILE A 33 -3.07 7.40 -6.58
N PHE A 34 -4.01 7.31 -7.51
CA PHE A 34 -4.85 8.45 -7.88
C PHE A 34 -6.04 8.52 -6.94
N HIS A 35 -6.25 9.67 -6.30
CA HIS A 35 -7.39 9.91 -5.39
C HIS A 35 -7.65 11.41 -5.31
N THR A 36 -8.92 11.80 -5.28
CA THR A 36 -9.37 13.19 -5.12
C THR A 36 -8.99 13.77 -3.75
N TYR A 37 -9.10 12.97 -2.68
CA TYR A 37 -8.65 13.36 -1.35
C TYR A 37 -7.69 12.34 -0.73
N ARG A 38 -6.38 12.57 -0.82
CA ARG A 38 -5.39 11.64 -0.23
C ARG A 38 -5.44 11.58 1.30
N GLY A 39 -6.10 12.54 1.92
CA GLY A 39 -6.31 12.61 3.36
C GLY A 39 -7.06 11.40 3.90
N ASP A 40 -7.93 10.80 3.11
CA ASP A 40 -8.84 9.75 3.57
C ASP A 40 -8.23 8.35 3.50
N LEU A 41 -7.12 8.24 2.77
CA LEU A 41 -6.47 6.97 2.51
C LEU A 41 -5.64 6.50 3.71
N GLN A 42 -5.99 5.32 4.20
CA GLN A 42 -5.11 4.47 4.96
C GLN A 42 -4.37 3.51 4.02
N ILE A 43 -3.04 3.46 4.13
CA ILE A 43 -2.20 2.54 3.36
C ILE A 43 -1.45 1.61 4.32
N ASP A 44 -1.65 0.31 4.15
CA ASP A 44 -0.92 -0.74 4.85
C ASP A 44 -0.18 -1.64 3.87
N LEU A 45 1.06 -2.01 4.21
CA LEU A 45 1.79 -3.07 3.54
C LEU A 45 1.63 -4.38 4.34
N ILE A 46 1.14 -5.43 3.70
CA ILE A 46 0.95 -6.74 4.31
C ILE A 46 2.05 -7.68 3.82
N ALA A 47 2.84 -8.17 4.77
CA ALA A 47 3.89 -9.13 4.53
C ALA A 47 3.34 -10.55 4.26
N PRO A 48 4.14 -11.46 3.69
CA PRO A 48 3.70 -12.82 3.37
C PRO A 48 3.22 -13.63 4.59
N ASN A 49 3.77 -13.34 5.77
CA ASN A 49 3.37 -13.94 7.04
C ASN A 49 2.11 -13.31 7.67
N GLY A 50 1.53 -12.28 7.03
CA GLY A 50 0.35 -11.56 7.52
C GLY A 50 0.64 -10.32 8.36
N THR A 51 1.90 -10.03 8.70
CA THR A 51 2.27 -8.80 9.44
C THR A 51 1.88 -7.56 8.63
N ALA A 52 1.19 -6.61 9.27
CA ALA A 52 0.78 -5.36 8.64
C ALA A 52 1.67 -4.20 9.09
N TYR A 53 2.24 -3.48 8.13
CA TYR A 53 3.00 -2.25 8.35
C TYR A 53 2.17 -1.04 7.90
N ARG A 54 1.90 -0.11 8.81
CA ARG A 54 1.21 1.14 8.49
C ARG A 54 2.17 2.05 7.71
N LEU A 55 1.87 2.30 6.44
CA LEU A 55 2.63 3.21 5.60
C LEU A 55 2.10 4.64 5.71
N LYS A 56 0.77 4.78 5.68
CA LYS A 56 0.09 6.07 5.79
C LYS A 56 -1.16 5.95 6.65
N THR A 57 -1.30 6.86 7.59
CA THR A 57 -2.56 7.10 8.29
C THR A 57 -3.42 8.12 7.52
N PRO A 58 -4.75 8.01 7.61
CA PRO A 58 -5.63 9.09 7.21
C PRO A 58 -5.27 10.36 7.98
N ALA A 59 -5.33 11.49 7.32
CA ALA A 59 -5.07 12.80 7.91
C ALA A 59 -6.04 13.81 7.29
N THR A 60 -6.72 14.58 8.13
CA THR A 60 -7.71 15.58 7.73
C THR A 60 -7.12 16.80 7.01
N ALA A 61 -5.79 16.92 6.95
CA ALA A 61 -5.11 18.18 6.65
C ALA A 61 -4.27 18.19 5.36
N THR A 62 -4.67 17.47 4.31
CA THR A 62 -4.05 17.67 2.99
C THR A 62 -5.05 17.54 1.84
N ALA A 63 -5.53 18.68 1.34
CA ALA A 63 -6.33 18.83 0.11
C ALA A 63 -5.47 18.67 -1.16
N ALA A 64 -4.54 17.72 -1.17
CA ALA A 64 -3.71 17.48 -2.36
C ALA A 64 -4.11 16.16 -3.00
N ASP A 65 -4.27 16.21 -4.31
CA ASP A 65 -4.64 15.08 -5.13
C ASP A 65 -3.49 14.07 -5.18
N ASN A 66 -3.83 12.79 -5.22
CA ASN A 66 -2.94 11.66 -5.44
C ASN A 66 -1.90 11.37 -4.32
N VAL A 67 -1.51 10.12 -4.20
CA VAL A 67 -0.39 9.68 -3.35
C VAL A 67 0.71 9.18 -4.26
N ILE A 68 1.79 9.94 -4.35
CA ILE A 68 3.05 9.53 -4.98
C ILE A 68 4.10 9.60 -3.88
N ALA A 69 4.39 8.45 -3.27
CA ALA A 69 5.24 8.39 -2.09
C ALA A 69 6.03 7.09 -2.03
N THR A 70 7.21 7.17 -1.43
CA THR A 70 8.02 6.02 -1.07
C THR A 70 8.06 5.92 0.44
N TYR A 71 7.63 4.79 0.98
CA TYR A 71 7.63 4.52 2.41
C TYR A 71 8.71 3.50 2.75
N THR A 72 9.49 3.77 3.78
CA THR A 72 10.48 2.84 4.29
C THR A 72 9.93 2.14 5.52
N VAL A 73 9.96 0.80 5.52
CA VAL A 73 9.54 0.00 6.67
C VAL A 73 10.64 -0.95 7.11
N ASN A 74 10.73 -1.15 8.43
CA ASN A 74 11.60 -2.16 9.00
C ASN A 74 10.93 -3.54 8.90
N ALA A 75 11.24 -4.26 7.82
CA ALA A 75 10.75 -5.60 7.53
C ALA A 75 11.77 -6.70 7.86
N SER A 76 12.84 -6.38 8.61
CA SER A 76 13.92 -7.34 8.93
C SER A 76 13.48 -8.59 9.70
N ALA A 77 12.33 -8.54 10.35
CA ALA A 77 11.73 -9.66 11.07
C ALA A 77 10.89 -10.60 10.18
N VAL A 78 10.67 -10.27 8.91
CA VAL A 78 9.83 -11.07 8.00
C VAL A 78 10.60 -11.57 6.79
N VAL A 79 10.24 -12.75 6.30
CA VAL A 79 10.86 -13.33 5.11
C VAL A 79 10.52 -12.48 3.89
N ALA A 80 11.53 -12.10 3.10
CA ALA A 80 11.34 -11.33 1.87
C ALA A 80 10.55 -12.11 0.83
N ASN A 81 10.80 -13.43 0.78
CA ASN A 81 10.13 -14.35 -0.11
C ASN A 81 8.65 -14.48 0.23
N GLY A 82 7.81 -14.31 -0.78
CA GLY A 82 6.39 -14.57 -0.68
C GLY A 82 5.54 -13.52 -1.38
N THR A 83 4.26 -13.51 -1.02
CA THR A 83 3.29 -12.57 -1.60
C THR A 83 3.11 -11.39 -0.68
N TRP A 84 3.67 -10.26 -1.08
CA TRP A 84 3.39 -8.98 -0.44
C TRP A 84 2.11 -8.40 -1.02
N LYS A 85 1.31 -7.73 -0.19
CA LYS A 85 0.07 -7.09 -0.61
C LYS A 85 0.06 -5.64 -0.14
N LEU A 86 -0.22 -4.72 -1.06
CA LEU A 86 -0.60 -3.36 -0.69
C LEU A 86 -2.10 -3.34 -0.39
N ARG A 87 -2.47 -2.84 0.79
CA ARG A 87 -3.86 -2.60 1.19
C ARG A 87 -4.08 -1.10 1.30
N VAL A 88 -4.92 -0.58 0.42
CA VAL A 88 -5.40 0.80 0.50
C VAL A 88 -6.86 0.77 0.92
N ARG A 89 -7.20 1.56 1.94
CA ARG A 89 -8.57 1.73 2.42
C ARG A 89 -8.90 3.22 2.42
N ASP A 90 -10.00 3.55 1.78
CA ASP A 90 -10.62 4.85 1.93
C ASP A 90 -11.52 4.82 3.17
N ILE A 91 -11.23 5.69 4.13
CA ILE A 91 -11.94 5.75 5.42
C ILE A 91 -13.15 6.69 5.35
N TYR A 92 -13.13 7.69 4.45
CA TYR A 92 -14.21 8.66 4.33
C TYR A 92 -14.92 8.47 3.00
N ALA A 93 -16.18 8.05 3.07
CA ALA A 93 -16.97 7.79 1.88
C ALA A 93 -17.29 9.10 1.13
N GLY A 94 -17.17 9.08 -0.19
CA GLY A 94 -17.50 10.22 -1.06
C GLY A 94 -16.58 10.30 -2.27
N ASP A 95 -15.38 9.77 -2.12
CA ASP A 95 -14.34 9.83 -3.12
C ASP A 95 -14.09 8.51 -3.83
N THR A 96 -13.43 8.60 -4.97
CA THR A 96 -13.02 7.42 -5.75
C THR A 96 -11.57 7.56 -6.16
N GLY A 97 -10.84 6.45 -6.07
CA GLY A 97 -9.47 6.40 -6.54
C GLY A 97 -9.05 5.00 -6.94
N ARG A 98 -7.83 4.90 -7.43
CA ARG A 98 -7.23 3.65 -7.88
C ARG A 98 -5.74 3.62 -7.56
N ILE A 99 -5.25 2.43 -7.25
CA ILE A 99 -3.81 2.15 -7.25
C ILE A 99 -3.39 2.09 -8.72
N ASP A 100 -2.47 2.96 -9.13
CA ASP A 100 -1.89 2.92 -10.47
C ASP A 100 -0.73 1.95 -10.50
N LYS A 101 0.26 2.19 -9.63
CA LYS A 101 1.50 1.41 -9.55
C LYS A 101 1.97 1.30 -8.12
N TRP A 102 2.63 0.20 -7.82
CA TRP A 102 3.39 0.06 -6.60
C TRP A 102 4.53 -0.95 -6.80
N SER A 103 5.61 -0.80 -6.05
CA SER A 103 6.77 -1.69 -6.09
C SER A 103 7.43 -1.81 -4.73
N LEU A 104 8.17 -2.91 -4.54
CA LEU A 104 8.99 -3.14 -3.36
C LEU A 104 10.45 -3.27 -3.77
N GLN A 105 11.32 -2.55 -3.07
CA GLN A 105 12.77 -2.61 -3.23
C GLN A 105 13.40 -3.15 -1.94
N PHE A 106 13.97 -4.34 -2.04
CA PHE A 106 14.62 -5.10 -0.95
C PHE A 106 16.11 -4.82 -0.89
#